data_AF-A0A9E4KWL8-F1
#
_entry.id   AF-A0A9E4KWL8-F1
#
_cell.length_a   1.000
_cell.length_b   1.000
_cell.length_c   1.000
_cell.angle_alpha   90.00
_cell.angle_beta   90.00
_cell.angle_gamma   90.00
#
_symmetry.space_group_name_H-M   'P 1'
#
loop_
_entity.id
_entity.type
_entity.pdbx_description
1 polymer ?
#
loop_
_entity_poly.entity_id
_entity_poly.type
_entity_poly.pdbx_seq_one_letter_code
_entity_poly.pdbx_strand_id
1 'polypeptide(L)'
;MAEDHNFRSYYNEGKHKFQSIQNKVFWKELLSHLRGRHDELMSFDEIRSRLHLHEEHYEGVHDVPLDHIVGSVGRYKDFTATFLPKRGNMRERWSRVYALANSMEGPPPIELYKVGDAYFVRDGNHRVSVARELGAKSIQAHVVELPTTVPLRPGMTVQELESAEAYANFLDETGLSRAVPNHDSIELSVPSRYHELMGHIFLHQRVMEQLEGHALTTEKATADWYHTIYKPAVDLIRKHKVLELAKGRKTPRTEGDLFLWLMLNLLDLRHQYGDEAPVKSFSGAIKSYLEDEHVDVPEALSNEDDQSVLLTRTQVMKQVRKQREQQRDEEDTSETDALIS
;
A
#
# COMPACT_ATOMS: atom_id res chain seq x y z
N MET A 1 -7.58 37.68 38.40
CA MET A 1 -9.05 37.63 38.58
C MET A 1 -9.84 37.71 37.26
N ALA A 2 -9.37 38.41 36.22
CA ALA A 2 -10.04 38.46 34.91
C ALA A 2 -9.98 37.14 34.09
N GLU A 3 -8.89 36.38 34.20
CA GLU A 3 -8.71 35.10 33.48
C GLU A 3 -9.72 34.03 33.91
N ASP A 4 -10.05 33.96 35.21
CA ASP A 4 -11.00 33.00 35.76
C ASP A 4 -12.44 33.30 35.28
N HIS A 5 -12.80 34.58 35.13
CA HIS A 5 -14.11 34.97 34.59
C HIS A 5 -14.25 34.61 33.10
N ASN A 6 -13.21 34.87 32.30
CA ASN A 6 -13.21 34.53 30.87
C ASN A 6 -13.25 33.01 30.67
N PHE A 7 -12.45 32.26 31.43
CA PHE A 7 -12.47 30.80 31.40
C PHE A 7 -13.85 30.24 31.74
N ARG A 8 -14.50 30.76 32.80
CA ARG A 8 -15.86 30.34 33.19
C ARG A 8 -16.90 30.67 32.13
N SER A 9 -16.75 31.81 31.44
CA SER A 9 -17.59 32.19 30.30
C SER A 9 -17.46 31.19 29.15
N TYR A 10 -16.23 30.94 28.67
CA TYR A 10 -16.00 29.97 27.59
C TYR A 10 -16.40 28.55 27.99
N TYR A 11 -16.25 28.18 29.26
CA TYR A 11 -16.69 26.88 29.76
C TYR A 11 -18.22 26.70 29.65
N ASN A 12 -18.99 27.73 30.01
CA ASN A 12 -20.45 27.71 29.84
C ASN A 12 -20.84 27.68 28.36
N GLU A 13 -20.17 28.46 27.52
CA GLU A 13 -20.36 28.40 26.07
C GLU A 13 -20.07 26.99 25.51
N GLY A 14 -18.99 26.36 25.98
CA GLY A 14 -18.64 24.98 25.65
C GLY A 14 -19.74 23.99 26.01
N LYS A 15 -20.42 24.15 27.16
CA LYS A 15 -21.57 23.30 27.52
C LYS A 15 -22.74 23.46 26.54
N HIS A 16 -23.04 24.68 26.11
CA HIS A 16 -24.08 24.94 25.13
C HIS A 16 -23.73 24.35 23.76
N LYS A 17 -22.48 24.53 23.29
CA LYS A 17 -22.01 23.90 22.05
C LYS A 17 -22.03 22.38 22.12
N PHE A 18 -21.64 21.78 23.23
CA PHE A 18 -21.71 20.33 23.41
C PHE A 18 -23.14 19.80 23.23
N GLN A 19 -24.15 20.52 23.72
CA GLN A 19 -25.55 20.14 23.49
C GLN A 19 -25.91 20.14 22.00
N SER A 20 -25.43 21.12 21.23
CA SER A 20 -25.61 21.15 19.78
C SER A 20 -24.89 19.98 19.08
N ILE A 21 -23.71 19.58 19.57
CA ILE A 21 -22.96 18.43 19.06
C ILE A 21 -23.71 17.12 19.27
N GLN A 22 -24.35 16.91 20.44
CA GLN A 22 -25.14 15.70 20.68
C GLN A 22 -26.28 15.56 19.66
N ASN A 23 -26.91 16.68 19.26
CA ASN A 23 -27.91 16.66 18.19
C ASN A 23 -27.29 16.29 16.84
N LYS A 24 -26.09 16.81 16.51
CA LYS A 24 -25.36 16.43 15.28
C LYS A 24 -25.03 14.94 15.25
N VAL A 25 -24.55 14.38 16.38
CA VAL A 25 -24.22 12.96 16.52
C VAL A 25 -25.44 12.09 16.24
N PHE A 26 -26.58 12.39 16.88
CA PHE A 26 -27.82 11.64 16.69
C PHE A 26 -28.23 11.54 15.21
N TRP A 27 -28.26 12.67 14.49
CA TRP A 27 -28.61 12.69 13.07
C TRP A 27 -27.59 11.95 12.20
N LYS A 28 -26.31 12.03 12.55
CA LYS A 28 -25.24 11.37 11.80
C LYS A 28 -25.31 9.85 11.95
N GLU A 29 -25.52 9.34 13.17
CA GLU A 29 -25.69 7.92 13.43
C GLU A 29 -26.92 7.36 12.71
N LEU A 30 -28.04 8.09 12.74
CA LEU A 30 -29.26 7.71 12.03
C LEU A 30 -29.03 7.62 10.51
N LEU A 31 -28.38 8.63 9.91
CA LEU A 31 -28.05 8.64 8.48
C LEU A 31 -27.04 7.54 8.12
N SER A 32 -26.09 7.25 9.01
CA SER A 32 -25.10 6.19 8.79
C SER A 32 -25.73 4.81 8.78
N HIS A 33 -26.67 4.56 9.71
CA HIS A 33 -27.42 3.31 9.77
C HIS A 33 -28.26 3.09 8.50
N LEU A 34 -28.93 4.13 8.00
CA LEU A 34 -29.67 4.08 6.74
C LEU A 34 -28.79 3.83 5.51
N ARG A 35 -27.53 4.28 5.54
CA ARG A 35 -26.54 4.10 4.46
C ARG A 35 -25.71 2.82 4.59
N GLY A 36 -25.93 2.02 5.64
CA GLY A 36 -25.14 0.82 5.92
C GLY A 36 -23.65 1.10 6.19
N ARG A 37 -23.27 2.32 6.58
CA ARG A 37 -21.89 2.67 6.92
C ARG A 37 -21.70 2.61 8.43
N HIS A 38 -20.52 2.18 8.89
CA HIS A 38 -20.15 2.29 10.30
C HIS A 38 -19.60 3.69 10.57
N ASP A 39 -20.26 4.45 11.45
CA ASP A 39 -19.83 5.80 11.88
C ASP A 39 -18.92 5.73 13.12
N GLU A 40 -17.88 4.90 13.04
CA GLU A 40 -16.88 4.76 14.09
C GLU A 40 -15.52 5.22 13.56
N LEU A 41 -14.66 5.68 14.47
CA LEU A 41 -13.26 5.95 14.14
C LEU A 41 -12.56 4.65 13.79
N MET A 42 -11.57 4.73 12.89
CA MET A 42 -10.69 3.59 12.63
C MET A 42 -9.90 3.24 13.91
N SER A 43 -9.87 1.95 14.23
CA SER A 43 -9.07 1.41 15.33
C SER A 43 -7.62 1.30 14.90
N PHE A 44 -6.72 2.00 15.57
CA PHE A 44 -5.29 1.86 15.28
C PHE A 44 -4.79 0.44 15.55
N ASP A 45 -5.26 -0.23 16.59
CA ASP A 45 -4.80 -1.59 16.92
C ASP A 45 -5.16 -2.59 15.81
N GLU A 46 -6.32 -2.39 15.16
CA GLU A 46 -6.74 -3.18 14.01
C GLU A 46 -5.86 -2.91 12.79
N ILE A 47 -5.57 -1.64 12.50
CA ILE A 47 -4.66 -1.25 11.41
C ILE A 47 -3.24 -1.76 11.66
N ARG A 48 -2.72 -1.61 12.89
CA ARG A 48 -1.41 -2.11 13.30
C ARG A 48 -1.31 -3.62 13.10
N SER A 49 -2.35 -4.35 13.48
CA SER A 49 -2.40 -5.80 13.31
C SER A 49 -2.51 -6.21 11.85
N ARG A 50 -3.36 -5.55 11.05
CA ARG A 50 -3.59 -5.90 9.63
C ARG A 50 -2.41 -5.55 8.73
N LEU A 51 -1.69 -4.48 9.07
CA LEU A 51 -0.55 -3.98 8.30
C LEU A 51 0.80 -4.36 8.91
N HIS A 52 0.80 -5.20 9.95
CA HIS A 52 1.99 -5.71 10.66
C HIS A 52 3.03 -4.62 11.01
N LEU A 53 2.56 -3.51 11.58
CA LEU A 53 3.41 -2.36 11.89
C LEU A 53 4.17 -2.57 13.21
N HIS A 54 5.50 -2.65 13.13
CA HIS A 54 6.37 -2.95 14.27
C HIS A 54 7.31 -1.83 14.68
N GLU A 55 7.78 -1.02 13.73
CA GLU A 55 8.75 0.05 13.98
C GLU A 55 8.06 1.38 14.33
N GLU A 56 8.63 2.14 15.25
CA GLU A 56 8.12 3.44 15.72
C GLU A 56 9.26 4.47 15.69
N HIS A 57 9.05 5.59 15.00
CA HIS A 57 10.02 6.67 14.82
C HIS A 57 9.41 7.99 15.30
N TYR A 58 10.03 8.65 16.29
CA TYR A 58 9.53 9.93 16.76
C TYR A 58 9.96 11.06 15.82
N GLU A 59 8.97 11.73 15.22
CA GLU A 59 9.15 12.80 14.23
C GLU A 59 9.21 14.21 14.85
N GLY A 60 8.93 14.34 16.15
CA GLY A 60 8.88 15.66 16.81
C GLY A 60 7.48 16.27 16.84
N VAL A 61 7.44 17.61 16.97
CA VAL A 61 6.18 18.38 17.00
C VAL A 61 5.89 18.94 15.61
N HIS A 62 4.71 18.63 15.10
CA HIS A 62 4.24 19.07 13.78
C HIS A 62 2.87 19.72 13.88
N ASP A 63 2.54 20.60 12.93
CA ASP A 63 1.18 21.08 12.73
C ASP A 63 0.46 20.19 11.72
N VAL A 64 -0.48 19.37 12.21
CA VAL A 64 -1.08 18.27 11.44
C VAL A 64 -2.46 18.65 10.91
N PRO A 65 -2.75 18.47 9.61
CA PRO A 65 -4.08 18.71 9.05
C PRO A 65 -5.14 17.85 9.74
N LEU A 66 -6.24 18.48 10.17
CA LEU A 66 -7.29 17.77 10.93
C LEU A 66 -8.02 16.74 10.10
N ASP A 67 -8.11 16.91 8.78
CA ASP A 67 -8.71 15.98 7.82
C ASP A 67 -7.88 14.70 7.61
N HIS A 68 -6.58 14.73 7.93
CA HIS A 68 -5.72 13.55 7.92
C HIS A 68 -5.82 12.71 9.20
N ILE A 69 -6.45 13.23 10.26
CA ILE A 69 -6.68 12.50 11.51
C ILE A 69 -7.95 11.66 11.38
N VAL A 70 -7.81 10.35 11.32
CA VAL A 70 -8.88 9.44 10.88
C VAL A 70 -9.28 8.37 11.89
N GLY A 71 -8.44 8.14 12.89
CA GLY A 71 -8.66 7.08 13.86
C GLY A 71 -8.12 7.40 15.24
N SER A 72 -8.25 6.45 16.14
CA SER A 72 -7.75 6.58 17.50
C SER A 72 -7.21 5.24 18.00
N VAL A 73 -6.15 5.31 18.80
CA VAL A 73 -5.54 4.15 19.46
C VAL A 73 -6.48 3.58 20.51
N GLY A 74 -7.13 4.45 21.27
CA GLY A 74 -8.16 4.06 22.23
C GLY A 74 -9.43 4.85 22.02
N ARG A 75 -10.55 4.39 22.58
CA ARG A 75 -11.81 5.15 22.60
C ARG A 75 -12.40 5.44 21.21
N TYR A 76 -12.04 4.69 20.17
CA TYR A 76 -12.60 4.82 18.83
C TYR A 76 -14.14 4.63 18.81
N LYS A 77 -14.69 3.86 19.76
CA LYS A 77 -16.15 3.67 19.98
C LYS A 77 -16.83 4.82 20.74
N ASP A 78 -16.07 5.68 21.40
CA ASP A 78 -16.61 6.81 22.18
C ASP A 78 -16.94 8.02 21.29
N PHE A 79 -16.46 8.02 20.05
CA PHE A 79 -16.58 9.11 19.10
C PHE A 79 -17.13 8.61 17.75
N THR A 80 -17.77 9.51 17.01
CA THR A 80 -18.12 9.30 15.59
C THR A 80 -16.86 9.34 14.73
N ALA A 81 -16.94 8.91 13.46
CA ALA A 81 -15.82 9.00 12.50
C ALA A 81 -15.28 10.44 12.30
N THR A 82 -16.05 11.45 12.74
CA THR A 82 -15.66 12.86 12.68
C THR A 82 -15.17 13.42 14.03
N PHE A 83 -14.85 12.56 15.01
CA PHE A 83 -14.44 12.93 16.37
C PHE A 83 -15.52 13.66 17.19
N LEU A 84 -16.81 13.52 16.85
CA LEU A 84 -17.88 14.01 17.73
C LEU A 84 -18.13 13.02 18.88
N PRO A 85 -18.13 13.46 20.16
CA PRO A 85 -18.33 12.59 21.31
C PRO A 85 -19.75 12.01 21.36
N LYS A 86 -19.87 10.69 21.52
CA LYS A 86 -21.16 9.99 21.53
C LYS A 86 -21.87 10.01 22.89
N ARG A 87 -21.13 10.18 23.98
CA ARG A 87 -21.67 10.05 25.34
C ARG A 87 -21.80 11.40 26.04
N GLY A 88 -22.95 11.64 26.65
CA GLY A 88 -23.25 12.87 27.39
C GLY A 88 -22.33 13.13 28.58
N ASN A 89 -21.75 12.09 29.20
CA ASN A 89 -20.80 12.21 30.31
C ASN A 89 -19.44 12.82 29.93
N MET A 90 -19.20 13.08 28.64
CA MET A 90 -17.99 13.77 28.16
C MET A 90 -18.14 15.29 28.20
N ARG A 91 -19.33 15.81 28.49
CA ARG A 91 -19.66 17.25 28.45
C ARG A 91 -18.70 18.09 29.27
N GLU A 92 -18.40 17.69 30.51
CA GLU A 92 -17.57 18.47 31.43
C GLU A 92 -16.12 18.56 30.95
N ARG A 93 -15.56 17.44 30.46
CA ARG A 93 -14.19 17.42 29.92
C ARG A 93 -14.12 18.18 28.59
N TRP A 94 -15.08 17.97 27.69
CA TRP A 94 -15.15 18.67 26.41
C TRP A 94 -15.25 20.19 26.59
N SER A 95 -16.11 20.65 27.50
CA SER A 95 -16.30 22.08 27.78
C SER A 95 -15.06 22.74 28.38
N ARG A 96 -14.28 22.01 29.20
CA ARG A 96 -12.97 22.50 29.69
C ARG A 96 -11.96 22.65 28.57
N VAL A 97 -11.89 21.68 27.66
CA VAL A 97 -11.00 21.77 26.49
C VAL A 97 -11.43 22.91 25.57
N TYR A 98 -12.72 23.11 25.37
CA TYR A 98 -13.27 24.24 24.63
C TYR A 98 -12.86 25.59 25.25
N ALA A 99 -12.96 25.71 26.57
CA ALA A 99 -12.56 26.92 27.27
C ALA A 99 -11.05 27.21 27.12
N LEU A 100 -10.23 26.16 27.24
CA LEU A 100 -8.78 26.27 27.05
C LEU A 100 -8.42 26.66 25.61
N ALA A 101 -9.11 26.11 24.61
CA ALA A 101 -8.90 26.44 23.20
C ALA A 101 -9.27 27.87 22.81
N ASN A 102 -10.16 28.52 23.56
CA ASN A 102 -10.50 29.94 23.38
C ASN A 102 -9.71 30.88 24.30
N SER A 103 -8.85 30.33 25.18
CA SER A 103 -7.95 31.10 26.02
C SER A 103 -6.68 31.49 25.27
N MET A 104 -5.91 32.45 25.80
CA MET A 104 -4.63 32.85 25.21
C MET A 104 -3.55 31.75 25.29
N GLU A 105 -3.65 30.82 26.25
CA GLU A 105 -2.69 29.74 26.44
C GLU A 105 -2.85 28.62 25.40
N GLY A 106 -4.10 28.38 24.97
CA GLY A 106 -4.42 27.27 24.06
C GLY A 106 -4.24 25.89 24.72
N PRO A 107 -4.67 24.81 24.05
CA PRO A 107 -4.46 23.46 24.55
C PRO A 107 -3.03 23.00 24.26
N PRO A 108 -2.43 22.13 25.10
CA PRO A 108 -1.15 21.52 24.78
C PRO A 108 -1.26 20.62 23.53
N PRO A 109 -0.14 20.37 22.82
CA PRO A 109 -0.11 19.47 21.68
C PRO A 109 -0.72 18.10 21.96
N ILE A 110 -1.31 17.50 20.93
CA ILE A 110 -1.84 16.13 21.00
C ILE A 110 -0.73 15.10 20.73
N GLU A 111 -1.03 13.81 20.90
CA GLU A 111 -0.12 12.73 20.49
C GLU A 111 -0.76 11.92 19.37
N LEU A 112 -0.03 11.74 18.27
CA LEU A 112 -0.49 11.02 17.09
C LEU A 112 0.49 9.91 16.70
N TYR A 113 -0.08 8.79 16.26
CA TYR A 113 0.62 7.85 15.40
C TYR A 113 0.34 8.17 13.93
N LYS A 114 1.38 8.15 13.09
CA LYS A 114 1.29 8.33 11.63
C LYS A 114 1.55 7.00 10.94
N VAL A 115 0.68 6.61 10.01
CA VAL A 115 0.82 5.43 9.16
C VAL A 115 0.48 5.85 7.74
N GLY A 116 1.46 5.85 6.83
CA GLY A 116 1.29 6.46 5.51
C GLY A 116 0.88 7.94 5.63
N ASP A 117 -0.25 8.30 5.03
CA ASP A 117 -0.80 9.66 5.05
C ASP A 117 -1.84 9.89 6.18
N ALA A 118 -2.16 8.83 6.94
CA ALA A 118 -3.22 8.81 7.93
C ALA A 118 -2.67 8.94 9.36
N TYR A 119 -3.40 9.66 10.20
CA TYR A 119 -3.05 9.88 11.60
C TYR A 119 -4.08 9.29 12.57
N PHE A 120 -3.59 8.73 13.66
CA PHE A 120 -4.37 8.08 14.72
C PHE A 120 -4.07 8.74 16.06
N VAL A 121 -5.12 9.16 16.76
CA VAL A 121 -4.97 9.83 18.05
C VAL A 121 -4.56 8.84 19.13
N ARG A 122 -3.36 9.03 19.68
CA ARG A 122 -2.90 8.33 20.89
C ARG A 122 -3.43 9.01 22.15
N ASP A 123 -3.29 10.34 22.21
CA ASP A 123 -3.91 11.18 23.25
C ASP A 123 -4.45 12.50 22.66
N GLY A 124 -5.56 12.99 23.21
CA GLY A 124 -6.15 14.27 22.79
C GLY A 124 -7.41 14.20 21.95
N ASN A 125 -8.17 13.10 21.99
CA ASN A 125 -9.44 12.95 21.25
C ASN A 125 -10.42 14.13 21.42
N HIS A 126 -10.54 14.67 22.63
CA HIS A 126 -11.40 15.84 22.89
C HIS A 126 -10.84 17.13 22.28
N ARG A 127 -9.51 17.28 22.21
CA ARG A 127 -8.85 18.44 21.57
C ARG A 127 -9.07 18.42 20.07
N VAL A 128 -8.96 17.26 19.42
CA VAL A 128 -9.31 17.08 18.00
C VAL A 128 -10.78 17.43 17.75
N SER A 129 -11.69 16.92 18.60
CA SER A 129 -13.12 17.24 18.53
C SER A 129 -13.40 18.75 18.60
N VAL A 130 -12.81 19.42 19.59
CA VAL A 130 -12.95 20.86 19.80
C VAL A 130 -12.35 21.66 18.64
N ALA A 131 -11.15 21.29 18.17
CA ALA A 131 -10.49 21.97 17.07
C ALA A 131 -11.34 21.91 15.78
N ARG A 132 -11.94 20.74 15.48
CA ARG A 132 -12.88 20.58 14.36
C ARG A 132 -14.14 21.41 14.54
N GLU A 133 -14.74 21.44 15.74
CA GLU A 133 -15.93 22.28 16.01
C GLU A 133 -15.62 23.78 15.90
N LEU A 134 -14.40 24.20 16.22
CA LEU A 134 -13.92 25.57 16.04
C LEU A 134 -13.55 25.90 14.59
N GLY A 135 -13.57 24.92 13.68
CA GLY A 135 -13.22 25.12 12.27
C GLY A 135 -11.72 25.33 12.02
N ALA A 136 -10.86 24.88 12.94
CA ALA A 136 -9.43 24.87 12.72
C ALA A 136 -9.08 23.99 11.50
N LYS A 137 -7.97 24.29 10.82
CA LYS A 137 -7.49 23.48 9.68
C LYS A 137 -6.48 22.41 10.13
N SER A 138 -5.68 22.75 11.13
CA SER A 138 -4.61 21.93 11.66
C SER A 138 -4.57 21.97 13.19
N ILE A 139 -3.79 21.07 13.79
CA ILE A 139 -3.55 20.99 15.23
C ILE A 139 -2.11 20.57 15.51
N GLN A 140 -1.48 21.20 16.51
CA GLN A 140 -0.14 20.80 16.94
C GLN A 140 -0.15 19.41 17.59
N ALA A 141 0.79 18.56 17.18
CA ALA A 141 0.90 17.19 17.66
C ALA A 141 2.36 16.74 17.79
N HIS A 142 2.65 15.96 18.82
CA HIS A 142 3.77 15.04 18.85
C HIS A 142 3.45 13.86 17.94
N VAL A 143 4.28 13.63 16.92
CA VAL A 143 4.07 12.59 15.91
C VAL A 143 5.07 11.46 16.09
N VAL A 144 4.56 10.23 16.15
CA VAL A 144 5.35 9.00 16.03
C VAL A 144 4.92 8.30 14.75
N GLU A 145 5.84 8.16 13.79
CA GLU A 145 5.62 7.48 12.52
C GLU A 145 5.88 5.97 12.66
N LEU A 146 4.97 5.18 12.07
CA LEU A 146 5.17 3.76 11.83
C LEU A 146 5.36 3.59 10.32
N PRO A 147 6.61 3.45 9.84
CA PRO A 147 6.91 3.34 8.42
C PRO A 147 6.16 2.17 7.78
N THR A 148 5.63 2.41 6.59
CA THR A 148 4.98 1.36 5.80
C THR A 148 5.07 1.68 4.31
N THR A 149 5.26 0.66 3.49
CA THR A 149 5.15 0.73 2.03
C THR A 149 3.70 0.50 1.55
N VAL A 150 2.79 0.18 2.48
CA VAL A 150 1.37 -0.02 2.19
C VAL A 150 0.66 1.34 2.18
N PRO A 151 -0.06 1.68 1.09
CA PRO A 151 -0.75 2.96 1.02
C PRO A 151 -1.92 2.99 2.01
N LEU A 152 -1.82 3.87 3.01
CA LEU A 152 -2.91 4.18 3.92
C LEU A 152 -3.25 5.67 3.83
N ARG A 153 -4.49 5.97 3.47
CA ARG A 153 -4.98 7.33 3.23
C ARG A 153 -6.21 7.65 4.07
N PRO A 154 -6.42 8.92 4.42
CA PRO A 154 -7.65 9.36 5.05
C PRO A 154 -8.90 9.02 4.23
N GLY A 155 -9.91 8.43 4.87
CA GLY A 155 -11.21 8.18 4.24
C GLY A 155 -11.29 6.93 3.35
N MET A 156 -10.31 6.03 3.42
CA MET A 156 -10.37 4.74 2.73
C MET A 156 -11.65 3.97 3.08
N THR A 157 -12.22 3.35 2.05
CA THR A 157 -13.33 2.42 2.14
C THR A 157 -12.88 1.09 2.77
N VAL A 158 -13.83 0.27 3.20
CA VAL A 158 -13.55 -1.09 3.71
C VAL A 158 -12.81 -1.91 2.65
N GLN A 159 -13.21 -1.80 1.39
CA GLN A 159 -12.59 -2.49 0.27
C GLN A 159 -11.14 -2.04 0.06
N GLU A 160 -10.86 -0.75 0.15
CA GLU A 160 -9.48 -0.24 0.02
C GLU A 160 -8.60 -0.69 1.20
N LEU A 161 -9.16 -0.79 2.41
CA LEU A 161 -8.46 -1.36 3.57
C LEU A 161 -8.19 -2.86 3.40
N GLU A 162 -9.14 -3.63 2.87
CA GLU A 162 -8.94 -5.04 2.53
C GLU A 162 -7.85 -5.21 1.46
N SER A 163 -7.80 -4.32 0.46
CA SER A 163 -6.71 -4.30 -0.53
C SER A 163 -5.35 -4.00 0.10
N ALA A 164 -5.30 -3.04 1.03
CA ALA A 164 -4.08 -2.69 1.76
C ALA A 164 -3.59 -3.85 2.64
N GLU A 165 -4.51 -4.54 3.33
CA GLU A 165 -4.22 -5.74 4.14
C GLU A 165 -3.69 -6.89 3.28
N ALA A 166 -4.32 -7.17 2.14
CA ALA A 166 -3.84 -8.21 1.22
C ALA A 166 -2.44 -7.89 0.69
N TYR A 167 -2.16 -6.61 0.42
CA TYR A 167 -0.82 -6.18 0.00
C TYR A 167 0.21 -6.33 1.13
N ALA A 168 -0.14 -5.96 2.37
CA ALA A 168 0.73 -6.16 3.53
C ALA A 168 1.12 -7.64 3.69
N ASN A 169 0.14 -8.56 3.60
CA ASN A 169 0.38 -10.00 3.66
C ASN A 169 1.32 -10.47 2.54
N PHE A 170 1.14 -9.98 1.31
CA PHE A 170 2.05 -10.27 0.20
C PHE A 170 3.49 -9.84 0.50
N LEU A 171 3.68 -8.64 1.06
CA LEU A 171 5.00 -8.13 1.39
C LEU A 171 5.68 -8.96 2.49
N ASP A 172 4.93 -9.45 3.46
CA ASP A 172 5.47 -10.28 4.53
C ASP A 172 5.81 -11.70 4.07
N GLU A 173 4.93 -12.33 3.30
CA GLU A 173 5.13 -13.69 2.77
C GLU A 173 6.32 -13.76 1.81
N THR A 174 6.52 -12.72 0.99
CA THR A 174 7.63 -12.65 0.03
C THR A 174 8.90 -12.04 0.62
N GLY A 175 8.75 -11.22 1.67
CA GLY A 175 9.84 -10.42 2.24
C GLY A 175 10.28 -9.26 1.32
N LEU A 176 9.45 -8.84 0.35
CA LEU A 176 9.82 -7.82 -0.64
C LEU A 176 10.29 -6.51 0.01
N SER A 177 9.59 -6.03 1.05
CA SER A 177 9.96 -4.78 1.74
C SER A 177 11.37 -4.83 2.37
N ARG A 178 11.81 -6.01 2.83
CA ARG A 178 13.15 -6.23 3.39
C ARG A 178 14.18 -6.44 2.29
N ALA A 179 13.82 -7.20 1.26
CA ALA A 179 14.70 -7.57 0.16
C ALA A 179 15.02 -6.39 -0.77
N VAL A 180 14.05 -5.51 -1.01
CA VAL A 180 14.18 -4.32 -1.86
C VAL A 180 13.60 -3.11 -1.12
N PRO A 181 14.37 -2.47 -0.23
CA PRO A 181 13.91 -1.25 0.44
C PRO A 181 13.53 -0.18 -0.59
N ASN A 182 12.39 0.49 -0.39
CA ASN A 182 11.84 1.50 -1.30
C ASN A 182 11.41 0.99 -2.69
N HIS A 183 11.01 -0.28 -2.80
CA HIS A 183 10.36 -0.77 -4.00
C HIS A 183 9.08 0.05 -4.32
N ASP A 184 8.77 0.18 -5.61
CA ASP A 184 7.49 0.74 -6.06
C ASP A 184 6.32 -0.11 -5.50
N SER A 185 5.22 0.56 -5.19
CA SER A 185 4.00 -0.11 -4.73
C SER A 185 3.42 -1.00 -5.83
N ILE A 186 3.21 -2.29 -5.53
CA ILE A 186 2.59 -3.25 -6.44
C ILE A 186 1.09 -3.29 -6.16
N GLU A 187 0.34 -2.33 -6.71
CA GLU A 187 -1.11 -2.30 -6.54
C GLU A 187 -1.80 -3.31 -7.46
N LEU A 188 -2.83 -4.00 -6.95
CA LEU A 188 -3.73 -4.87 -7.71
C LEU A 188 -5.19 -4.47 -7.46
N SER A 189 -6.02 -4.48 -8.50
CA SER A 189 -7.44 -4.14 -8.36
C SER A 189 -8.24 -5.21 -7.61
N VAL A 190 -7.77 -6.46 -7.64
CA VAL A 190 -8.42 -7.59 -6.99
C VAL A 190 -7.47 -8.19 -5.94
N PRO A 191 -7.73 -8.00 -4.63
CA PRO A 191 -6.83 -8.38 -3.55
C PRO A 191 -6.45 -9.86 -3.56
N SER A 192 -7.37 -10.75 -3.94
CA SER A 192 -7.07 -12.17 -3.96
C SER A 192 -5.91 -12.49 -4.91
N ARG A 193 -5.67 -11.73 -5.98
CA ARG A 193 -4.68 -12.01 -7.03
C ARG A 193 -3.22 -11.89 -6.58
N TYR A 194 -2.93 -11.39 -5.38
CA TYR A 194 -1.56 -11.47 -4.85
C TYR A 194 -1.03 -12.91 -4.77
N HIS A 195 -1.89 -13.92 -4.61
CA HIS A 195 -1.49 -15.32 -4.69
C HIS A 195 -0.86 -15.72 -6.05
N GLU A 196 -1.30 -15.10 -7.16
CA GLU A 196 -0.73 -15.32 -8.49
C GLU A 196 0.72 -14.80 -8.51
N LEU A 197 0.96 -13.59 -8.00
CA LEU A 197 2.31 -13.01 -7.89
C LEU A 197 3.23 -13.86 -7.02
N MET A 198 2.75 -14.34 -5.87
CA MET A 198 3.52 -15.22 -5.00
C MET A 198 3.89 -16.52 -5.72
N GLY A 199 2.95 -17.11 -6.46
CA GLY A 199 3.21 -18.29 -7.29
C GLY A 199 4.34 -18.06 -8.30
N HIS A 200 4.40 -16.87 -8.91
CA HIS A 200 5.47 -16.49 -9.83
C HIS A 200 6.81 -16.32 -9.13
N ILE A 201 6.85 -15.65 -7.97
CA ILE A 201 8.08 -15.48 -7.17
C ILE A 201 8.61 -16.84 -6.73
N PHE A 202 7.77 -17.73 -6.23
CA PHE A 202 8.20 -19.06 -5.81
C PHE A 202 8.66 -19.94 -6.98
N LEU A 203 8.00 -19.82 -8.15
CA LEU A 203 8.48 -20.50 -9.35
C LEU A 203 9.87 -19.97 -9.76
N HIS A 204 10.05 -18.65 -9.72
CA HIS A 204 11.34 -18.00 -9.99
C HIS A 204 12.43 -18.48 -9.01
N GLN A 205 12.11 -18.56 -7.72
CA GLN A 205 13.00 -19.12 -6.71
C GLN A 205 13.43 -20.55 -7.07
N ARG A 206 12.49 -21.43 -7.41
CA ARG A 206 12.81 -22.83 -7.80
C ARG A 206 13.74 -22.91 -9.01
N VAL A 207 13.52 -22.02 -9.97
CA VAL A 207 14.34 -21.88 -11.17
C VAL A 207 15.76 -21.48 -10.82
N MET A 208 15.92 -20.46 -9.97
CA MET A 208 17.23 -19.99 -9.50
C MET A 208 17.95 -21.05 -8.67
N GLU A 209 17.27 -21.72 -7.73
CA GLU A 209 17.85 -22.79 -6.91
C GLU A 209 18.43 -23.91 -7.76
N GLN A 210 17.76 -24.26 -8.87
CA GLN A 210 18.24 -25.29 -9.77
C GLN A 210 19.46 -24.85 -10.59
N LEU A 211 19.51 -23.57 -10.99
CA LEU A 211 20.63 -22.97 -11.71
C LEU A 211 21.87 -22.82 -10.80
N GLU A 212 21.69 -22.30 -9.58
CA GLU A 212 22.77 -22.10 -8.60
C GLU A 212 23.20 -23.40 -7.90
N GLY A 213 22.37 -24.45 -7.95
CA GLY A 213 22.68 -25.75 -7.37
C GLY A 213 22.54 -25.84 -5.85
N HIS A 214 21.98 -24.81 -5.21
CA HIS A 214 21.70 -24.78 -3.78
C HIS A 214 20.38 -24.06 -3.47
N ALA A 215 19.87 -24.26 -2.25
CA ALA A 215 18.67 -23.57 -1.79
C ALA A 215 18.89 -22.06 -1.65
N LEU A 216 17.85 -21.27 -1.89
CA LEU A 216 17.87 -19.81 -1.77
C LEU A 216 16.84 -19.35 -0.75
N THR A 217 17.08 -18.18 -0.16
CA THR A 217 16.05 -17.53 0.64
C THR A 217 14.99 -16.93 -0.28
N THR A 218 13.74 -16.93 0.16
CA THR A 218 12.63 -16.28 -0.54
C THR A 218 12.95 -14.81 -0.82
N GLU A 219 13.59 -14.12 0.12
CA GLU A 219 13.99 -12.71 -0.02
C GLU A 219 14.96 -12.50 -1.18
N LYS A 220 16.00 -13.35 -1.31
CA LYS A 220 16.96 -13.24 -2.42
C LYS A 220 16.26 -13.46 -3.77
N ALA A 221 15.39 -14.46 -3.87
CA ALA A 221 14.64 -14.73 -5.09
C ALA A 221 13.61 -13.62 -5.40
N THR A 222 12.99 -13.04 -4.37
CA THR A 222 12.05 -11.92 -4.52
C THR A 222 12.75 -10.66 -5.01
N ALA A 223 13.93 -10.33 -4.48
CA ALA A 223 14.73 -9.21 -4.98
C ALA A 223 15.15 -9.41 -6.44
N ASP A 224 15.62 -10.61 -6.79
CA ASP A 224 15.97 -10.92 -8.17
C ASP A 224 14.75 -10.79 -9.09
N TRP A 225 13.63 -11.45 -8.75
CA TRP A 225 12.38 -11.35 -9.50
C TRP A 225 11.92 -9.90 -9.69
N TYR A 226 12.00 -9.09 -8.63
CA TYR A 226 11.60 -7.69 -8.69
C TYR A 226 12.43 -6.91 -9.70
N HIS A 227 13.76 -7.07 -9.67
CA HIS A 227 14.67 -6.31 -10.53
C HIS A 227 14.76 -6.85 -11.96
N THR A 228 14.63 -8.16 -12.16
CA THR A 228 14.83 -8.80 -13.47
C THR A 228 13.54 -8.99 -14.25
N ILE A 229 12.38 -9.08 -13.57
CA ILE A 229 11.09 -9.37 -14.20
C ILE A 229 10.09 -8.23 -13.97
N TYR A 230 9.75 -7.92 -12.71
CA TYR A 230 8.65 -6.99 -12.42
C TYR A 230 8.96 -5.55 -12.83
N LYS A 231 10.08 -4.99 -12.34
CA LYS A 231 10.46 -3.59 -12.55
C LYS A 231 10.68 -3.26 -14.04
N PRO A 232 11.41 -4.06 -14.84
CA PRO A 232 11.54 -3.79 -16.27
C PRO A 232 10.21 -3.79 -17.02
N ALA A 233 9.31 -4.74 -16.71
CA ALA A 233 8.00 -4.82 -17.33
C ALA A 233 7.13 -3.60 -16.99
N VAL A 234 7.10 -3.18 -15.72
CA VAL A 234 6.36 -1.99 -15.28
C VAL A 234 6.96 -0.71 -15.86
N ASP A 235 8.28 -0.61 -15.95
CA ASP A 235 8.94 0.55 -16.56
C ASP A 235 8.62 0.66 -18.06
N LEU A 236 8.48 -0.46 -18.78
CA LEU A 236 7.97 -0.48 -20.16
C LEU A 236 6.52 -0.01 -20.24
N ILE A 237 5.64 -0.51 -19.35
CA ILE A 237 4.24 -0.07 -19.26
C ILE A 237 4.15 1.44 -19.08
N ARG A 238 4.99 2.00 -18.19
CA ARG A 238 5.07 3.45 -17.91
C ARG A 238 5.64 4.24 -19.09
N LYS A 239 6.78 3.79 -19.64
CA LYS A 239 7.49 4.42 -20.76
C LYS A 239 6.56 4.65 -21.94
N HIS A 240 5.74 3.66 -22.27
CA HIS A 240 4.82 3.71 -23.41
C HIS A 240 3.39 4.12 -23.02
N LYS A 241 3.16 4.50 -21.75
CA LYS A 241 1.85 4.96 -21.24
C LYS A 241 0.72 3.98 -21.60
N VAL A 242 1.00 2.68 -21.53
CA VAL A 242 0.12 1.63 -22.03
C VAL A 242 -1.25 1.69 -21.36
N LEU A 243 -1.28 1.95 -20.04
CA LEU A 243 -2.53 2.14 -19.31
C LEU A 243 -3.34 3.31 -19.86
N GLU A 244 -2.70 4.42 -20.26
CA GLU A 244 -3.40 5.58 -20.81
C GLU A 244 -3.99 5.29 -22.19
N LEU A 245 -3.25 4.58 -23.03
CA LEU A 245 -3.70 4.16 -24.35
C LEU A 245 -4.90 3.19 -24.26
N ALA A 246 -4.93 2.34 -23.23
CA ALA A 246 -5.97 1.34 -23.01
C ALA A 246 -7.18 1.83 -22.19
N LYS A 247 -7.24 3.11 -21.75
CA LYS A 247 -8.27 3.68 -20.85
C LYS A 247 -9.73 3.60 -21.34
N GLY A 248 -9.99 3.13 -22.57
CA GLY A 248 -11.31 3.13 -23.21
C GLY A 248 -12.32 2.05 -22.75
N ARG A 249 -11.97 1.11 -21.85
CA ARG A 249 -12.84 -0.02 -21.49
C ARG A 249 -12.96 -0.29 -19.98
N LYS A 250 -13.99 -1.08 -19.64
CA LYS A 250 -14.69 -1.30 -18.34
C LYS A 250 -13.88 -1.71 -17.09
N THR A 251 -12.55 -1.72 -17.11
CA THR A 251 -11.76 -2.16 -15.95
C THR A 251 -10.68 -1.13 -15.64
N PRO A 252 -10.70 -0.45 -14.47
CA PRO A 252 -9.51 0.22 -13.99
C PRO A 252 -8.44 -0.86 -13.83
N ARG A 253 -7.37 -0.76 -14.60
CA ARG A 253 -6.21 -1.66 -14.54
C ARG A 253 -5.09 -0.90 -13.87
N THR A 254 -4.58 -1.44 -12.77
CA THR A 254 -3.29 -1.01 -12.22
C THR A 254 -2.15 -1.52 -13.08
N GLU A 255 -0.93 -1.02 -12.87
CA GLU A 255 0.25 -1.57 -13.53
C GLU A 255 0.49 -3.03 -13.13
N GLY A 256 0.18 -3.39 -11.87
CA GLY A 256 0.25 -4.77 -11.39
C GLY A 256 -0.76 -5.69 -12.08
N ASP A 257 -2.00 -5.21 -12.32
CA ASP A 257 -3.00 -5.98 -13.06
C ASP A 257 -2.57 -6.27 -14.49
N LEU A 258 -2.00 -5.25 -15.16
CA LEU A 258 -1.49 -5.39 -16.52
C LEU A 258 -0.26 -6.30 -16.55
N PHE A 259 0.68 -6.14 -15.61
CA PHE A 259 1.81 -7.05 -15.46
C PHE A 259 1.36 -8.51 -15.32
N LEU A 260 0.41 -8.79 -14.42
CA LEU A 260 -0.14 -10.14 -14.26
C LEU A 260 -0.81 -10.64 -15.54
N TRP A 261 -1.56 -9.79 -16.24
CA TRP A 261 -2.15 -10.17 -17.52
C TRP A 261 -1.09 -10.52 -18.56
N LEU A 262 -0.03 -9.71 -18.70
CA LEU A 262 1.08 -9.95 -19.62
C LEU A 262 1.77 -11.28 -19.30
N MET A 263 2.04 -11.52 -18.01
CA MET A 263 2.61 -12.76 -17.50
C MET A 263 1.78 -13.99 -17.87
N LEU A 264 0.47 -13.96 -17.59
CA LEU A 264 -0.43 -15.07 -17.87
C LEU A 264 -0.59 -15.31 -19.37
N ASN A 265 -0.73 -14.24 -20.17
CA ASN A 265 -0.82 -14.34 -21.62
C ASN A 265 0.45 -14.98 -22.22
N LEU A 266 1.63 -14.53 -21.77
CA LEU A 266 2.91 -15.11 -22.19
C LEU A 266 3.03 -16.59 -21.79
N LEU A 267 2.54 -16.95 -20.60
CA LEU A 267 2.51 -18.35 -20.14
C LEU A 267 1.60 -19.19 -21.03
N ASP A 268 0.39 -18.70 -21.33
CA ASP A 268 -0.61 -19.39 -22.15
C ASP A 268 -0.14 -19.59 -23.59
N LEU A 269 0.40 -18.53 -24.22
CA LEU A 269 0.99 -18.61 -25.56
C LEU A 269 2.11 -19.66 -25.60
N ARG A 270 2.93 -19.74 -24.56
CA ARG A 270 3.98 -20.77 -24.49
C ARG A 270 3.43 -22.16 -24.20
N HIS A 271 2.36 -22.29 -23.43
CA HIS A 271 1.71 -23.57 -23.22
C HIS A 271 1.11 -24.10 -24.54
N GLN A 272 0.55 -23.22 -25.37
CA GLN A 272 -0.06 -23.57 -26.65
C GLN A 272 0.96 -23.83 -27.76
N TYR A 273 2.02 -23.03 -27.85
CA TYR A 273 2.96 -23.02 -28.99
C TYR A 273 4.38 -23.47 -28.64
N GLY A 274 4.69 -23.76 -27.37
CA GLY A 274 6.02 -24.22 -26.94
C GLY A 274 7.14 -23.21 -27.23
N ASP A 275 8.25 -23.69 -27.82
CA ASP A 275 9.39 -22.84 -28.22
C ASP A 275 9.08 -21.95 -29.44
N GLU A 276 7.99 -22.22 -30.16
CA GLU A 276 7.52 -21.46 -31.33
C GLU A 276 6.56 -20.32 -30.98
N ALA A 277 6.36 -20.03 -29.69
CA ALA A 277 5.51 -18.93 -29.25
C ALA A 277 5.91 -17.60 -29.93
N PRO A 278 4.96 -16.87 -30.53
CA PRO A 278 5.24 -15.66 -31.31
C PRO A 278 5.69 -14.49 -30.43
N VAL A 279 5.36 -14.54 -29.14
CA VAL A 279 5.72 -13.53 -28.15
C VAL A 279 6.60 -14.14 -27.08
N LYS A 280 7.81 -13.59 -26.92
CA LYS A 280 8.84 -14.07 -25.96
C LYS A 280 9.31 -13.01 -24.98
N SER A 281 8.89 -11.76 -25.17
CA SER A 281 9.34 -10.58 -24.45
C SER A 281 8.14 -9.78 -23.93
N PHE A 282 8.36 -8.89 -22.95
CA PHE A 282 7.27 -8.05 -22.45
C PHE A 282 6.84 -6.99 -23.48
N SER A 283 7.74 -6.44 -24.30
CA SER A 283 7.35 -5.50 -25.37
C SER A 283 6.42 -6.16 -26.38
N GLY A 284 6.72 -7.40 -26.78
CA GLY A 284 5.86 -8.18 -27.66
C GLY A 284 4.50 -8.49 -27.03
N ALA A 285 4.47 -8.75 -25.72
CA ALA A 285 3.21 -9.02 -25.01
C ALA A 285 2.34 -7.77 -24.89
N ILE A 286 2.95 -6.61 -24.66
CA ILE A 286 2.27 -5.31 -24.69
C ILE A 286 1.76 -5.02 -26.11
N LYS A 287 2.54 -5.32 -27.15
CA LYS A 287 2.10 -5.17 -28.54
C LYS A 287 0.87 -6.03 -28.83
N SER A 288 0.92 -7.32 -28.52
CA SER A 288 -0.22 -8.24 -28.67
C SER A 288 -1.44 -7.74 -27.89
N TYR A 289 -1.24 -7.24 -26.67
CA TYR A 289 -2.30 -6.66 -25.86
C TYR A 289 -2.96 -5.45 -26.52
N LEU A 290 -2.16 -4.50 -27.04
CA LEU A 290 -2.68 -3.31 -27.71
C LEU A 290 -3.41 -3.67 -29.00
N GLU A 291 -2.88 -4.62 -29.79
CA GLU A 291 -3.53 -5.14 -31.00
C GLU A 291 -4.88 -5.79 -30.68
N ASP A 292 -4.94 -6.66 -29.67
CA ASP A 292 -6.18 -7.31 -29.20
C ASP A 292 -7.20 -6.27 -28.69
N GLU A 293 -6.73 -5.22 -28.01
CA GLU A 293 -7.57 -4.11 -27.56
C GLU A 293 -7.93 -3.12 -28.68
N HIS A 294 -7.48 -3.35 -29.91
CA HIS A 294 -7.70 -2.51 -31.10
C HIS A 294 -7.16 -1.08 -30.92
N VAL A 295 -6.01 -0.97 -30.26
CA VAL A 295 -5.28 0.29 -30.02
C VAL A 295 -4.06 0.33 -30.91
N ASP A 296 -3.85 1.45 -31.59
CA ASP A 296 -2.66 1.64 -32.43
C ASP A 296 -1.38 1.51 -31.60
N VAL A 297 -0.51 0.59 -32.02
CA VAL A 297 0.77 0.33 -31.37
C VAL A 297 1.73 1.47 -31.70
N PRO A 298 2.27 2.19 -30.71
CA PRO A 298 3.26 3.24 -30.96
C PRO A 298 4.49 2.68 -31.69
N GLU A 299 4.99 3.41 -32.69
CA GLU A 299 6.17 2.98 -33.46
C GLU A 299 7.40 2.76 -32.56
N ALA A 300 7.56 3.57 -31.52
CA ALA A 300 8.60 3.41 -30.51
C ALA A 300 8.54 2.07 -29.77
N LEU A 301 7.34 1.52 -29.52
CA LEU A 301 7.17 0.19 -28.90
C LEU A 301 7.42 -0.92 -29.92
N SER A 302 7.09 -0.71 -31.20
CA SER A 302 7.32 -1.70 -32.26
C SER A 302 8.81 -1.97 -32.51
N ASN A 303 9.67 -1.00 -32.21
CA ASN A 303 11.12 -1.11 -32.34
C ASN A 303 11.84 -1.43 -31.01
N GLU A 304 11.09 -1.72 -29.93
CA GLU A 304 11.66 -1.99 -28.62
C GLU A 304 12.15 -3.44 -28.52
N ASP A 305 13.47 -3.62 -28.40
CA ASP A 305 14.12 -4.91 -28.17
C ASP A 305 14.43 -5.07 -26.67
N ASP A 306 13.46 -5.59 -25.93
CA ASP A 306 13.64 -5.89 -24.51
C ASP A 306 14.19 -7.32 -24.31
N GLN A 307 15.14 -7.46 -23.39
CA GLN A 307 15.66 -8.77 -22.98
C GLN A 307 14.78 -9.45 -21.92
N SER A 308 13.58 -8.93 -21.66
CA SER A 308 12.75 -9.42 -20.57
C SER A 308 12.01 -10.69 -21.00
N VAL A 309 12.76 -11.79 -20.95
CA VAL A 309 12.30 -13.14 -21.28
C VAL A 309 11.66 -13.77 -20.06
N LEU A 310 10.36 -14.07 -20.13
CA LEU A 310 9.76 -14.98 -19.17
C LEU A 310 10.20 -16.41 -19.48
N LEU A 311 11.09 -16.93 -18.65
CA LEU A 311 11.51 -18.31 -18.72
C LEU A 311 10.41 -19.19 -18.11
N THR A 312 9.73 -19.98 -18.94
CA THR A 312 8.90 -21.08 -18.42
C THR A 312 9.80 -22.14 -17.79
N ARG A 313 9.24 -22.92 -16.85
CA ARG A 313 9.93 -24.07 -16.22
C ARG A 313 10.67 -24.94 -17.23
N THR A 314 10.10 -25.17 -18.41
CA THR A 314 10.68 -25.97 -19.49
C THR A 314 11.94 -25.34 -20.09
N GLN A 315 11.95 -24.02 -20.31
CA GLN A 315 13.12 -23.32 -20.83
C GLN A 315 14.20 -23.14 -19.78
N VAL A 316 13.84 -22.92 -18.52
CA VAL A 316 14.81 -22.98 -17.42
C VAL A 316 15.48 -24.35 -17.41
N MET A 317 14.71 -25.44 -17.45
CA MET A 317 15.27 -26.79 -17.47
C MET A 317 16.20 -27.01 -18.68
N LYS A 318 15.84 -26.46 -19.85
CA LYS A 318 16.65 -26.53 -21.07
C LYS A 318 17.91 -25.66 -20.97
N GLN A 319 17.83 -24.49 -20.37
CA GLN A 319 18.93 -23.55 -20.15
C GLN A 319 19.88 -24.08 -19.07
N VAL A 320 19.37 -24.61 -17.96
CA VAL A 320 20.12 -25.34 -16.92
C VAL A 320 20.85 -26.51 -17.55
N ARG A 321 20.17 -27.29 -18.38
CA ARG A 321 20.80 -28.43 -19.07
C ARG A 321 21.92 -27.96 -19.99
N LYS A 322 21.68 -26.92 -20.79
CA LYS A 322 22.72 -26.33 -21.66
C LYS A 322 23.90 -25.75 -20.87
N GLN A 323 23.66 -25.04 -19.78
CA GLN A 323 24.73 -24.48 -18.95
C GLN A 323 25.52 -25.58 -18.21
N ARG A 324 24.87 -26.65 -17.75
CA ARG A 324 25.56 -27.81 -17.17
C ARG A 324 26.36 -28.59 -18.20
N GLU A 325 25.86 -28.70 -19.43
CA GLU A 325 26.60 -29.29 -20.55
C GLU A 325 27.82 -28.42 -20.90
N GLN A 326 27.67 -27.08 -20.95
CA GLN A 326 28.78 -26.14 -21.18
C GLN A 326 29.83 -26.15 -20.05
N GLN A 327 29.41 -26.18 -18.77
CA GLN A 327 30.34 -26.28 -17.65
C GLN A 327 31.09 -27.61 -17.63
N ARG A 328 30.44 -28.72 -18.02
CA ARG A 328 31.10 -30.02 -18.19
C ARG A 328 32.13 -29.99 -19.31
N ASP A 329 31.78 -29.39 -20.45
CA ASP A 329 32.68 -29.29 -21.60
C ASP A 329 33.88 -28.39 -21.29
N GLU A 330 33.70 -27.33 -20.48
CA GLU A 330 34.77 -26.46 -19.98
C GLU A 330 35.67 -27.16 -18.93
N GLU A 331 35.11 -28.00 -18.05
CA GLU A 331 35.89 -28.81 -17.11
C GLU A 331 36.71 -29.90 -17.83
N ASP A 332 36.13 -30.62 -18.79
CA ASP A 332 36.81 -31.67 -19.57
C ASP A 332 37.94 -31.10 -20.46
N THR A 333 37.74 -29.90 -21.02
CA THR A 333 38.78 -29.21 -21.81
C THR A 333 39.92 -28.69 -20.92
N SER A 334 39.62 -28.25 -19.69
CA SER A 334 40.64 -27.83 -18.73
C SER A 334 41.48 -29.02 -18.19
N GLU A 335 40.87 -30.18 -17.97
CA GLU A 335 41.58 -31.39 -17.54
C GLU A 335 42.45 -31.99 -18.66
N THR A 336 41.99 -31.92 -19.91
CA THR A 336 42.79 -32.39 -21.05
C THR A 336 43.98 -31.49 -21.36
N ASP A 337 43.85 -30.17 -21.23
CA ASP A 337 44.99 -29.24 -21.37
C ASP A 337 46.01 -29.36 -20.22
N ALA A 338 45.55 -29.73 -19.01
CA ALA A 338 46.42 -29.99 -17.86
C ALA A 338 47.17 -31.34 -17.92
N LEU A 339 46.69 -32.31 -18.71
CA LEU A 339 47.34 -33.60 -18.95
C LEU A 339 48.34 -33.58 -20.12
N ILE A 340 48.29 -32.53 -20.96
CA ILE A 340 49.15 -32.37 -22.15
C ILE A 340 50.31 -31.37 -21.90
N SER A 341 50.27 -30.61 -20.80
CA SER A 341 51.36 -29.75 -20.31
C SER A 341 52.25 -30.48 -19.30
#